data_AF-A0AAP6HDW7-F1
#
_entry.id   AF-A0AAP6HDW7-F1
#
_cell.length_a   1.000
_cell.length_b   1.000
_cell.length_c   1.000
_cell.angle_alpha   90.00
_cell.angle_beta   90.00
_cell.angle_gamma   90.00
#
_symmetry.space_group_name_H-M   'P 1'
#
loop_
_entity.id
_entity.type
_entity.pdbx_description
1 polymer ?
#
loop_
_entity_poly.entity_id
_entity_poly.type
_entity_poly.pdbx_seq_one_letter_code
_entity_poly.pdbx_strand_id
1 'polypeptide(L)'
;MEILDKIKEICDGIEYSRDVPEEAKKTAKENNIIIIVGGSDDLMYCYGADCYLTEYIEHNCGWDGDTLRGIEDKELEFEASQLGLMIWWCGEILDAGLKKEGYSVDESGAFSYSVKEGIDFREFKVLDDEDVYCTGIIIKLPDDFKSSQQISDYEV
;
A
#
# COMPACT_ATOMS: atom_id res chain seq x y z
N MET A 1 -20.38 -10.34 3.18
CA MET A 1 -19.11 -10.04 2.50
C MET A 1 -18.41 -9.00 3.31
N GLU A 2 -17.16 -9.24 3.69
CA GLU A 2 -16.39 -8.24 4.42
C GLU A 2 -16.07 -7.06 3.49
N ILE A 3 -15.91 -5.86 4.05
CA ILE A 3 -15.74 -4.63 3.25
C ILE A 3 -14.46 -4.71 2.40
N LEU A 4 -13.40 -5.34 2.92
CA LEU A 4 -12.14 -5.52 2.19
C LEU A 4 -12.33 -6.41 0.97
N ASP A 5 -13.14 -7.47 1.07
CA ASP A 5 -13.46 -8.34 -0.07
C ASP A 5 -14.25 -7.56 -1.13
N LYS A 6 -15.16 -6.66 -0.73
CA LYS A 6 -15.88 -5.78 -1.67
C LYS A 6 -14.91 -4.88 -2.43
N ILE A 7 -13.97 -4.26 -1.73
CA ILE A 7 -12.96 -3.39 -2.36
C ILE A 7 -12.07 -4.22 -3.30
N LYS A 8 -11.66 -5.41 -2.87
CA LYS A 8 -10.89 -6.34 -3.71
C LYS A 8 -11.65 -6.66 -4.98
N GLU A 9 -12.92 -7.03 -4.93
CA GLU A 9 -13.71 -7.35 -6.13
C GLU A 9 -13.78 -6.19 -7.14
N ILE A 10 -13.71 -4.95 -6.67
CA ILE A 10 -13.70 -3.75 -7.53
C ILE A 10 -12.32 -3.50 -8.14
N CYS A 11 -11.24 -3.75 -7.38
CA CYS A 11 -9.87 -3.43 -7.79
C CYS A 11 -9.14 -4.59 -8.48
N ASP A 12 -9.57 -5.85 -8.31
CA ASP A 12 -8.84 -7.01 -8.82
C ASP A 12 -8.90 -7.10 -10.34
N GLY A 13 -7.73 -7.05 -10.98
CA GLY A 13 -7.60 -7.08 -12.42
C GLY A 13 -7.82 -5.72 -13.09
N ILE A 14 -7.72 -4.60 -12.35
CA ILE A 14 -7.72 -3.29 -12.99
C ILE A 14 -6.52 -3.17 -13.94
N GLU A 15 -6.73 -2.49 -15.06
CA GLU A 15 -5.64 -2.14 -15.97
C GLU A 15 -4.71 -1.14 -15.29
N TYR A 16 -3.41 -1.29 -15.59
CA TYR A 16 -2.36 -0.42 -15.13
C TYR A 16 -2.71 1.00 -15.47
N SER A 17 -3.00 1.73 -14.41
CA SER A 17 -3.36 3.11 -14.41
C SER A 17 -2.86 3.66 -13.09
N ARG A 18 -2.55 4.96 -13.07
CA ARG A 18 -2.14 5.67 -11.85
C ARG A 18 -3.32 5.87 -10.88
N ASP A 19 -4.35 5.04 -10.97
CA ASP A 19 -5.60 5.24 -10.25
C ASP A 19 -6.38 3.95 -9.97
N VAL A 20 -7.21 4.00 -8.93
CA VAL A 20 -8.17 2.92 -8.60
C VAL A 20 -9.61 3.42 -8.82
N PRO A 21 -10.60 2.53 -8.97
CA PRO A 21 -11.99 2.97 -9.17
C PRO A 21 -12.52 3.87 -8.04
N GLU A 22 -13.26 4.93 -8.40
CA GLU A 22 -13.84 5.88 -7.44
C GLU A 22 -14.72 5.22 -6.37
N GLU A 23 -15.45 4.17 -6.72
CA GLU A 23 -16.25 3.41 -5.75
C GLU A 23 -15.36 2.77 -4.67
N ALA A 24 -14.19 2.24 -5.04
CA ALA A 24 -13.23 1.66 -4.12
C ALA A 24 -12.67 2.75 -3.18
N LYS A 25 -12.26 3.91 -3.72
CA LYS A 25 -11.77 5.05 -2.92
C LYS A 25 -12.78 5.49 -1.88
N LYS A 26 -14.02 5.69 -2.30
CA LYS A 26 -15.11 6.12 -1.41
C LYS A 26 -15.38 5.08 -0.32
N THR A 27 -15.49 3.81 -0.70
CA THR A 27 -15.72 2.71 0.24
C THR A 27 -14.57 2.61 1.24
N ALA A 28 -13.33 2.74 0.79
CA ALA A 28 -12.16 2.69 1.65
C ALA A 28 -12.16 3.84 2.67
N LYS A 29 -12.41 5.07 2.20
CA LYS A 29 -12.48 6.28 3.02
C LYS A 29 -13.52 6.19 4.14
N GLU A 30 -14.75 5.77 3.81
CA GLU A 30 -15.84 5.66 4.78
C GLU A 30 -15.61 4.59 5.87
N ASN A 31 -14.61 3.71 5.68
CA ASN A 31 -14.37 2.55 6.52
C ASN A 31 -12.96 2.49 7.12
N ASN A 32 -12.19 3.58 7.14
CA ASN A 32 -10.79 3.60 7.64
C ASN A 32 -9.93 2.49 7.02
N ILE A 33 -10.01 2.36 5.71
CA ILE A 33 -9.21 1.42 4.91
C ILE A 33 -8.32 2.24 4.00
N ILE A 34 -7.09 1.77 3.81
CA ILE A 34 -6.18 2.30 2.80
C ILE A 34 -6.05 1.31 1.64
N ILE A 35 -5.90 1.84 0.43
CA ILE A 35 -5.59 1.08 -0.79
C ILE A 35 -4.26 1.61 -1.28
N ILE A 36 -3.28 0.74 -1.44
CA ILE A 36 -1.97 1.07 -1.98
C ILE A 36 -1.80 0.32 -3.30
N VAL A 37 -1.37 1.03 -4.34
CA VAL A 37 -1.11 0.48 -5.66
C VAL A 37 0.22 1.01 -6.20
N GLY A 38 1.02 0.15 -6.82
CA GLY A 38 2.25 0.57 -7.49
C GLY A 38 1.89 1.23 -8.82
N GLY A 39 2.44 2.42 -9.10
CA GLY A 39 1.99 3.18 -10.28
C GLY A 39 3.06 3.69 -11.24
N SER A 40 4.35 3.52 -10.95
CA SER A 40 5.51 3.61 -11.88
C SER A 40 6.77 3.30 -11.08
N ASP A 41 7.91 2.98 -11.73
CA ASP A 41 9.23 2.62 -11.17
C ASP A 41 9.56 3.05 -9.71
N ASP A 42 9.21 4.27 -9.31
CA ASP A 42 9.53 4.90 -8.02
C ASP A 42 8.30 5.40 -7.24
N LEU A 43 7.08 5.07 -7.68
CA LEU A 43 5.83 5.66 -7.20
C LEU A 43 4.86 4.62 -6.64
N MET A 44 4.41 4.86 -5.40
CA MET A 44 3.20 4.25 -4.88
C MET A 44 2.07 5.28 -4.76
N TYR A 45 0.86 4.85 -5.11
CA TYR A 45 -0.35 5.64 -4.95
C TYR A 45 -1.20 5.08 -3.82
N CYS A 46 -1.70 5.96 -2.97
CA CYS A 46 -2.42 5.61 -1.76
C CYS A 46 -3.77 6.32 -1.69
N TYR A 47 -4.83 5.59 -1.37
CA TYR A 47 -6.20 6.09 -1.33
C TYR A 47 -6.94 5.61 -0.09
N GLY A 48 -7.97 6.35 0.33
CA GLY A 48 -8.93 5.88 1.33
C GLY A 48 -8.96 6.71 2.61
N ALA A 49 -8.68 6.08 3.75
CA ALA A 49 -8.76 6.65 5.09
C ALA A 49 -8.08 8.01 5.21
N ASP A 50 -8.59 8.92 6.04
CA ASP A 50 -7.98 10.24 6.25
C ASP A 50 -6.71 10.14 7.12
N CYS A 51 -5.55 9.97 6.48
CA CYS A 51 -4.23 9.94 7.12
C CYS A 51 -3.13 10.38 6.13
N TYR A 52 -1.89 10.56 6.60
CA TYR A 52 -0.80 11.05 5.79
C TYR A 52 -0.48 10.15 4.59
N LEU A 53 -0.56 8.82 4.78
CA LEU A 53 -0.43 7.85 3.70
C LEU A 53 -1.34 8.17 2.50
N THR A 54 -2.56 8.69 2.70
CA THR A 54 -3.52 8.93 1.61
C THR A 54 -3.67 10.41 1.21
N GLU A 55 -3.24 11.34 2.07
CA GLU A 55 -3.33 12.78 1.82
C GLU A 55 -2.45 13.21 0.64
N TYR A 56 -1.26 12.62 0.56
CA TYR A 56 -0.33 12.80 -0.54
C TYR A 56 -0.47 11.59 -1.45
N ILE A 57 -1.36 11.71 -2.44
CA ILE A 57 -1.78 10.59 -3.30
C ILE A 57 -0.62 9.87 -4.02
N GLU A 58 0.57 10.46 -4.06
CA GLU A 58 1.79 9.90 -4.64
C GLU A 58 2.92 10.00 -3.62
N HIS A 59 3.61 8.88 -3.36
CA HIS A 59 4.79 8.82 -2.50
C HIS A 59 5.99 8.29 -3.28
N ASN A 60 7.07 9.07 -3.31
CA ASN A 60 8.32 8.76 -4.02
C ASN A 60 9.27 7.94 -3.15
N CYS A 61 8.86 6.73 -2.76
CA CYS A 61 9.65 5.84 -1.91
C CYS A 61 9.43 4.37 -2.29
N GLY A 62 10.38 3.49 -1.94
CA GLY A 62 10.24 2.05 -2.23
C GLY A 62 10.98 1.52 -3.45
N TRP A 63 11.94 2.28 -4.02
CA TRP A 63 12.48 2.04 -5.37
C TRP A 63 13.11 0.66 -5.62
N ASP A 64 13.57 -0.13 -4.67
CA ASP A 64 14.09 -1.48 -4.94
C ASP A 64 13.68 -2.41 -3.81
N GLY A 65 12.46 -2.15 -3.35
CA GLY A 65 11.92 -2.60 -2.09
C GLY A 65 12.45 -1.73 -0.95
N ASP A 66 11.59 -1.42 0.01
CA ASP A 66 11.96 -0.61 1.17
C ASP A 66 11.14 -1.05 2.39
N THR A 67 11.75 -0.91 3.56
CA THR A 67 11.11 -1.12 4.86
C THR A 67 10.39 0.13 5.38
N LEU A 68 10.50 1.25 4.64
CA LEU A 68 10.03 2.59 5.00
C LEU A 68 10.57 3.05 6.35
N ARG A 69 11.85 2.73 6.62
CA ARG A 69 12.56 3.10 7.85
C ARG A 69 13.80 3.91 7.53
N GLY A 70 14.04 4.95 8.31
CA GLY A 70 15.16 5.86 8.11
C GLY A 70 15.00 6.77 6.88
N ILE A 71 13.80 6.88 6.31
CA ILE A 71 13.50 7.74 5.16
C ILE A 71 13.40 9.22 5.58
N GLU A 72 13.45 10.14 4.61
CA GLU A 72 13.38 11.59 4.87
C GLU A 72 11.98 12.01 5.37
N ASP A 73 10.93 11.41 4.81
CA ASP A 73 9.53 11.66 5.16
C ASP A 73 9.17 10.99 6.50
N LYS A 74 9.10 11.79 7.57
CA LYS A 74 8.91 11.28 8.94
C LYS A 74 7.47 10.94 9.26
N GLU A 75 6.54 11.65 8.65
CA GLU A 75 5.12 11.38 8.75
C GLU A 75 4.77 10.06 8.08
N LEU A 76 5.31 9.81 6.88
CA LEU A 76 5.18 8.53 6.18
C LEU A 76 5.86 7.40 6.95
N GLU A 77 7.10 7.60 7.39
CA GLU A 77 7.82 6.61 8.22
C GLU A 77 7.00 6.24 9.46
N PHE A 78 6.43 7.24 10.14
CA PHE A 78 5.62 7.02 11.33
C PHE A 78 4.37 6.18 11.05
N GLU A 79 3.57 6.53 10.03
CA GLU A 79 2.36 5.78 9.69
C GLU A 79 2.67 4.38 9.14
N ALA A 80 3.66 4.26 8.26
CA ALA A 80 4.13 2.98 7.72
C ALA A 80 4.64 2.04 8.83
N SER A 81 5.36 2.59 9.82
CA SER A 81 5.88 1.82 10.95
C SER A 81 4.77 1.18 11.80
N GLN A 82 3.62 1.85 11.96
CA GLN A 82 2.48 1.32 12.69
C GLN A 82 1.89 0.10 11.99
N LEU A 83 1.90 0.08 10.66
CA LEU A 83 1.45 -1.05 9.85
C LEU A 83 2.54 -2.12 9.68
N GLY A 84 3.80 -1.81 9.98
CA GLY A 84 4.94 -2.63 9.57
C GLY A 84 4.96 -2.81 8.05
N LEU A 85 4.58 -1.76 7.31
CA LEU A 85 4.48 -1.78 5.86
C LEU A 85 5.86 -1.98 5.26
N MET A 86 5.96 -2.93 4.33
CA MET A 86 7.15 -3.14 3.51
C MET A 86 6.74 -3.20 2.04
N ILE A 87 7.56 -2.60 1.20
CA ILE A 87 7.44 -2.61 -0.26
C ILE A 87 8.47 -3.61 -0.77
N TRP A 88 8.06 -4.52 -1.65
CA TRP A 88 8.92 -5.56 -2.20
C TRP A 88 9.06 -5.37 -3.70
N TRP A 89 10.30 -5.32 -4.17
CA TRP A 89 10.63 -5.27 -5.60
C TRP A 89 11.08 -6.64 -6.07
N CYS A 90 10.32 -7.24 -6.99
CA CYS A 90 10.55 -8.60 -7.48
C CYS A 90 10.74 -9.64 -6.36
N GLY A 91 10.08 -9.44 -5.21
CA GLY A 91 10.20 -10.29 -4.03
C GLY A 91 11.41 -9.99 -3.14
N GLU A 92 12.11 -8.89 -3.33
CA GLU A 92 13.32 -8.52 -2.59
C GLU A 92 13.20 -7.11 -1.99
N ILE A 93 13.96 -6.88 -0.92
CA ILE A 93 14.27 -5.55 -0.36
C ILE A 93 15.79 -5.52 -0.23
N LEU A 94 16.46 -4.95 -1.23
CA LEU A 94 17.90 -5.10 -1.42
C LEU A 94 18.69 -4.53 -0.23
N ASP A 95 18.38 -3.31 0.19
CA ASP A 95 19.06 -2.62 1.28
C ASP A 95 18.92 -3.33 2.64
N ALA A 96 17.81 -4.05 2.83
CA ALA A 96 17.58 -4.85 4.05
C ALA A 96 18.10 -6.28 3.94
N GLY A 97 18.55 -6.71 2.76
CA GLY A 97 18.95 -8.10 2.49
C GLY A 97 17.82 -9.10 2.67
N LEU A 98 16.56 -8.69 2.44
CA LEU A 98 15.38 -9.53 2.61
C LEU A 98 14.90 -10.08 1.27
N LYS A 99 14.37 -11.31 1.30
CA LYS A 99 13.81 -12.00 0.14
C LYS A 99 12.58 -12.82 0.52
N LYS A 100 11.50 -12.70 -0.26
CA LYS A 100 10.32 -13.55 -0.19
C LYS A 100 10.63 -14.91 -0.80
N GLU A 101 10.59 -15.97 0.00
CA GLU A 101 10.68 -17.34 -0.51
C GLU A 101 9.49 -17.64 -1.43
N GLY A 102 9.76 -18.21 -2.60
CA GLY A 102 8.73 -18.62 -3.55
C GLY A 102 8.04 -17.49 -4.31
N TYR A 103 8.55 -16.25 -4.27
CA TYR A 103 7.99 -15.15 -5.06
C TYR A 103 8.09 -15.41 -6.56
N SER A 104 6.98 -15.22 -7.27
CA SER A 104 6.89 -15.33 -8.73
C SER A 104 6.50 -13.96 -9.31
N VAL A 105 7.41 -13.36 -10.08
CA VAL A 105 7.16 -12.09 -10.78
C VAL A 105 6.02 -12.26 -11.79
N ASP A 106 5.91 -13.42 -12.44
CA ASP A 106 4.82 -13.69 -13.40
C ASP A 106 3.44 -13.73 -12.71
N GLU A 107 3.37 -14.13 -11.44
CA GLU A 107 2.11 -14.26 -10.71
C GLU A 107 1.70 -12.99 -9.94
N SER A 108 2.70 -12.27 -9.40
CA SER A 108 2.53 -11.13 -8.48
C SER A 108 3.00 -9.79 -9.05
N GLY A 109 3.68 -9.78 -10.19
CA GLY A 109 4.25 -8.60 -10.81
C GLY A 109 5.52 -8.09 -10.12
N ALA A 110 5.95 -6.91 -10.53
CA ALA A 110 7.21 -6.31 -10.08
C ALA A 110 7.12 -5.76 -8.65
N PHE A 111 5.96 -5.23 -8.24
CA PHE A 111 5.74 -4.71 -6.88
C PHE A 111 4.75 -5.56 -6.11
N SER A 112 5.04 -5.77 -4.82
CA SER A 112 4.08 -6.27 -3.84
C SER A 112 4.32 -5.63 -2.48
N TYR A 113 3.39 -5.81 -1.55
CA TYR A 113 3.46 -5.22 -0.22
C TYR A 113 3.44 -6.31 0.86
N SER A 114 3.75 -5.94 2.10
CA SER A 114 3.41 -6.74 3.28
C SER A 114 3.17 -5.83 4.45
N VAL A 115 2.38 -6.30 5.40
CA VAL A 115 2.13 -5.65 6.69
C VAL A 115 2.50 -6.61 7.82
N LYS A 116 2.66 -6.09 9.05
CA LYS A 116 2.92 -6.92 10.23
C LYS A 116 1.76 -7.88 10.50
N GLU A 117 2.06 -8.98 11.20
CA GLU A 117 1.05 -9.95 11.64
C GLU A 117 -0.03 -9.27 12.50
N GLY A 118 -1.29 -9.69 12.30
CA GLY A 118 -2.45 -9.17 13.02
C GLY A 118 -3.15 -7.98 12.36
N ILE A 119 -2.62 -7.44 11.26
CA ILE A 119 -3.32 -6.46 10.42
C ILE A 119 -4.19 -7.20 9.39
N ASP A 120 -5.46 -6.80 9.26
CA ASP A 120 -6.37 -7.35 8.26
C ASP A 120 -6.17 -6.66 6.91
N PHE A 121 -5.90 -7.45 5.86
CA PHE A 121 -5.62 -6.94 4.53
C PHE A 121 -6.07 -7.90 3.42
N ARG A 122 -6.19 -7.39 2.19
CA ARG A 122 -6.38 -8.16 0.97
C ARG A 122 -5.44 -7.64 -0.11
N GLU A 123 -5.06 -8.51 -1.03
CA GLU A 123 -4.24 -8.17 -2.19
C GLU A 123 -5.08 -8.20 -3.46
N PHE A 124 -4.72 -7.39 -4.45
CA PHE A 124 -5.38 -7.38 -5.75
C PHE A 124 -4.37 -7.19 -6.88
N LYS A 125 -4.68 -7.71 -8.06
CA LYS A 125 -3.80 -7.64 -9.23
C LYS A 125 -4.04 -6.38 -10.04
N VAL A 126 -2.95 -5.80 -10.56
CA VAL A 126 -2.96 -4.76 -11.59
C VAL A 126 -2.34 -5.35 -12.85
N LEU A 127 -2.98 -5.14 -14.00
CA LEU A 127 -2.63 -5.79 -15.26
C LEU A 127 -2.09 -4.79 -16.28
N ASP A 128 -1.05 -5.14 -17.02
CA ASP A 128 -0.59 -4.42 -18.22
C ASP A 128 -0.69 -5.37 -19.41
N ASP A 129 -1.56 -5.07 -20.37
CA ASP A 129 -1.85 -5.93 -21.54
C ASP A 129 -2.06 -7.43 -21.19
N GLU A 130 -2.87 -7.70 -20.16
CA GLU A 130 -3.20 -9.04 -19.59
C GLU A 130 -2.15 -9.66 -18.65
N ASP A 131 -0.91 -9.15 -18.64
CA ASP A 131 0.15 -9.61 -17.73
C ASP A 131 0.05 -8.92 -16.37
N VAL A 132 0.45 -9.61 -15.29
CA VAL A 132 0.43 -9.02 -13.95
C VAL A 132 1.57 -8.01 -13.84
N TYR A 133 1.24 -6.72 -13.83
CA TYR A 133 2.19 -5.63 -13.63
C TYR A 133 2.65 -5.55 -12.17
N CYS A 134 1.70 -5.52 -11.23
CA CYS A 134 1.97 -5.50 -9.80
C CYS A 134 0.81 -6.04 -8.96
N THR A 135 1.07 -6.21 -7.67
CA THR A 135 0.07 -6.56 -6.65
C THR A 135 -0.13 -5.35 -5.73
N GLY A 136 -1.33 -4.78 -5.76
CA GLY A 136 -1.77 -3.78 -4.78
C GLY A 136 -2.26 -4.41 -3.48
N ILE A 137 -2.39 -3.60 -2.43
CA ILE A 137 -2.83 -4.04 -1.10
C ILE A 137 -3.94 -3.14 -0.57
N ILE A 138 -4.93 -3.74 0.08
CA ILE A 138 -6.06 -3.10 0.76
C ILE A 138 -5.89 -3.41 2.23
N ILE A 139 -5.71 -2.41 3.08
CA ILE A 139 -5.35 -2.57 4.49
C ILE A 139 -6.42 -1.90 5.34
N LYS A 140 -7.00 -2.65 6.28
CA LYS A 140 -7.81 -2.07 7.34
C LYS A 140 -6.87 -1.42 8.36
N LEU A 141 -7.00 -0.12 8.58
CA LEU A 141 -6.25 0.52 9.64
C LEU A 141 -6.68 -0.06 11.00
N PRO A 142 -5.73 -0.45 11.86
CA PRO A 142 -6.06 -0.94 13.20
C PRO A 142 -6.70 0.17 14.04
N ASP A 143 -7.52 -0.21 15.03
CA ASP A 143 -8.31 0.73 15.83
C ASP A 143 -7.46 1.74 16.63
N ASP A 144 -6.21 1.38 16.92
CA ASP A 144 -5.22 2.21 17.61
C ASP A 144 -4.28 2.97 16.68
N PHE A 145 -4.51 2.91 15.36
CA PHE A 145 -3.76 3.67 14.38
C PHE A 145 -3.87 5.18 14.64
N LYS A 146 -2.73 5.86 14.60
CA LYS A 146 -2.63 7.30 14.77
C LYS A 146 -2.20 7.93 13.46
N SER A 147 -3.04 8.82 12.92
CA SER A 147 -2.62 9.68 11.81
C SER A 147 -1.56 10.66 12.31
N SER A 148 -0.50 10.89 11.54
CA SER A 148 0.53 11.88 11.89
C SER A 148 -0.05 13.29 11.99
N GLN A 149 -1.11 13.57 11.22
CA GLN A 149 -1.87 14.83 11.27
C GLN A 149 -2.54 15.07 12.63
N GLN A 150 -2.92 14.00 13.34
CA GLN A 150 -3.55 14.11 14.66
C GLN A 150 -2.53 14.34 15.77
N ILE A 151 -1.24 14.11 15.52
CA ILE A 151 -0.16 14.28 16.50
C ILE A 151 0.42 15.69 16.42
N SER A 152 0.51 16.28 15.23
CA SER A 152 0.99 17.66 15.03
C SER A 152 0.10 18.71 15.72
N ASP A 153 -1.19 18.42 15.91
CA ASP A 153 -2.13 19.27 16.64
C ASP A 153 -1.92 19.30 18.17
N TYR A 154 -1.08 18.42 18.73
CA TYR A 154 -0.81 18.34 20.18
C TYR A 154 0.57 18.86 20.61
N GLU A 155 1.45 19.25 19.68
CA GLU A 155 2.77 19.83 19.98
C GLU A 155 2.87 21.33 19.65
N VAL A 156 1.81 22.11 19.97
CA VAL A 156 1.83 23.59 19.97
C VAL A 156 1.42 24.16 21.31
#